data_AF-A0A937NS18-F1
#
_entry.id   AF-A0A937NS18-F1
#
_cell.length_a   1.000
_cell.length_b   1.000
_cell.length_c   1.000
_cell.angle_alpha   90.00
_cell.angle_beta   90.00
_cell.angle_gamma   90.00
#
_symmetry.space_group_name_H-M   'P 1'
#
loop_
_entity.id
_entity.type
_entity.pdbx_description
1 polymer ?
#
loop_
_entity_poly.entity_id
_entity_poly.type
_entity_poly.pdbx_seq_one_letter_code
_entity_poly.pdbx_strand_id
1 'polypeptide(L)'
;MTKLITRVLTVFSICLILGGCILLPGGKRISRLQGYSANRDEIEVYVEQQEALYSKLKADINSGVLRPGITKHVILERYSDPIFCNDQPQEEDANIAEICLFRHPTAYFTSDKIYLHFDKNYKLCAWQVGPVQ
;
A
#
# COMPACT_ATOMS: atom_id res chain seq x y z
N MET A 1 -1.14 48.90 59.51
CA MET A 1 -0.86 47.46 59.27
C MET A 1 -1.80 46.82 58.25
N THR A 2 -3.08 47.18 58.17
CA THR A 2 -4.07 46.63 57.21
C THR A 2 -3.72 46.82 55.73
N LYS A 3 -3.15 47.96 55.32
CA LYS A 3 -2.76 48.22 53.91
C LYS A 3 -1.60 47.35 53.39
N LEU A 4 -0.77 46.81 54.29
CA LEU A 4 0.37 45.95 53.91
C LEU A 4 -0.10 44.53 53.61
N ILE A 5 -1.05 44.02 54.40
CA ILE A 5 -1.64 42.69 54.26
C ILE A 5 -2.42 42.59 52.95
N THR A 6 -3.18 43.63 52.57
CA THR A 6 -3.95 43.64 51.31
C THR A 6 -3.04 43.58 50.08
N ARG A 7 -1.89 44.29 50.09
CA ARG A 7 -0.91 44.30 48.99
C ARG A 7 -0.18 42.96 48.83
N VAL A 8 0.16 42.30 49.95
CA VAL A 8 0.79 40.97 49.92
C VAL A 8 -0.18 39.91 49.39
N LEU A 9 -1.48 40.00 49.76
CA LEU A 9 -2.50 39.10 49.24
C LEU A 9 -2.72 39.26 47.72
N THR A 10 -2.61 40.48 47.19
CA THR A 10 -2.77 40.73 45.74
C THR A 10 -1.62 40.15 44.93
N VAL A 11 -0.38 40.29 45.42
CA VAL A 11 0.81 39.73 44.76
C VAL A 11 0.80 38.19 44.81
N PHE A 12 0.38 37.61 45.93
CA PHE A 12 0.26 36.15 46.06
C PHE A 12 -0.80 35.56 45.12
N SER A 13 -1.93 36.25 44.94
CA SER A 13 -2.99 35.86 44.00
C SER A 13 -2.54 35.94 42.53
N ILE A 14 -1.70 36.92 42.18
CA ILE A 14 -1.13 37.06 40.82
C ILE A 14 -0.09 35.95 40.53
N CYS A 15 0.72 35.55 41.51
CA CYS A 15 1.68 34.46 41.34
C CYS A 15 1.01 33.09 41.14
N LEU A 16 -0.15 32.85 41.77
CA LEU A 16 -0.91 31.60 41.60
C LEU A 16 -1.53 31.46 40.20
N ILE A 17 -1.86 32.57 39.54
CA ILE A 17 -2.43 32.57 38.19
C ILE A 17 -1.32 32.36 37.13
N LEU A 18 -0.09 32.82 37.41
CA LEU A 18 1.06 32.70 36.49
C LEU A 18 1.82 31.37 36.61
N GLY A 19 1.63 30.60 37.69
CA GLY A 19 2.24 29.27 37.86
C GLY A 19 1.46 28.10 37.23
N GLY A 20 0.29 28.36 36.66
CA GLY A 20 -0.65 27.34 36.18
C GLY A 20 -0.56 27.02 34.70
N CYS A 21 0.62 26.75 34.14
CA CYS A 21 0.77 26.22 32.78
C CYS A 21 2.12 25.50 32.63
N ILE A 22 2.24 24.25 33.09
CA ILE A 22 3.05 23.17 32.46
C ILE A 22 2.65 21.88 33.20
N LEU A 23 1.58 21.24 32.74
CA LEU A 23 1.38 19.82 32.95
C LEU A 23 0.63 19.27 31.73
N LEU A 24 1.30 19.36 30.58
CA LEU A 24 0.88 18.70 29.35
C LEU A 24 1.24 17.21 29.49
N PRO A 25 0.28 16.27 29.47
CA PRO A 25 0.58 14.84 29.47
C PRO A 25 1.11 14.46 28.08
N GLY A 26 2.41 14.65 27.88
CA GLY A 26 3.13 14.39 26.62
C GLY A 26 3.13 12.93 26.16
N GLY A 27 2.73 11.99 27.02
CA GLY A 27 2.77 10.55 26.73
C GLY A 27 1.85 10.06 25.60
N LYS A 28 0.72 10.75 25.34
CA LYS A 28 -0.26 10.29 24.32
C LYS A 28 0.06 10.73 22.88
N ARG A 29 1.01 11.65 22.68
CA ARG A 29 1.43 12.10 21.33
C ARG A 29 2.56 11.23 20.77
N ILE A 30 3.45 10.72 21.63
CA ILE A 30 4.59 9.89 21.21
C ILE A 30 4.13 8.53 20.66
N SER A 31 3.09 7.94 21.27
CA SER A 31 2.52 6.65 20.82
C SER A 31 1.87 6.73 19.43
N ARG A 32 1.28 7.88 19.05
CA ARG A 32 0.71 8.05 17.69
C ARG A 32 1.79 8.20 16.63
N LEU A 33 2.92 8.82 16.97
CA LEU A 33 4.08 8.91 16.06
C LEU A 33 4.75 7.55 15.89
N GLN A 34 4.88 6.76 16.95
CA GLN A 34 5.39 5.38 16.87
C GLN A 34 4.47 4.47 16.06
N GLY A 35 3.14 4.53 16.28
CA GLY A 35 2.18 3.77 15.48
C GLY A 35 2.15 4.19 14.01
N TYR A 36 2.41 5.47 13.70
CA TYR A 36 2.51 5.96 12.33
C TYR A 36 3.81 5.51 11.64
N SER A 37 4.92 5.41 12.37
CA SER A 37 6.18 4.86 11.84
C SER A 37 6.06 3.36 11.55
N ALA A 38 5.52 2.57 12.50
CA ALA A 38 5.32 1.14 12.30
C ALA A 38 4.41 0.84 11.10
N ASN A 39 3.36 1.64 10.90
CA ASN A 39 2.49 1.53 9.73
C ASN A 39 3.21 1.88 8.42
N ARG A 40 4.20 2.78 8.43
CA ARG A 40 5.01 3.07 7.24
C ARG A 40 5.93 1.89 6.90
N ASP A 41 6.56 1.31 7.91
CA ASP A 41 7.46 0.17 7.72
C ASP A 41 6.69 -1.03 7.13
N GLU A 42 5.46 -1.29 7.60
CA GLU A 42 4.59 -2.35 7.05
C GLU A 42 4.16 -2.07 5.61
N ILE A 43 3.83 -0.82 5.28
CA ILE A 43 3.47 -0.41 3.91
C ILE A 43 4.68 -0.55 2.98
N GLU A 44 5.86 -0.12 3.43
CA GLU A 44 7.10 -0.20 2.65
C GLU A 44 7.46 -1.65 2.34
N VAL A 45 7.45 -2.54 3.35
CA VAL A 45 7.68 -3.98 3.16
C VAL A 45 6.67 -4.59 2.19
N TYR A 46 5.38 -4.24 2.32
CA TYR A 46 4.36 -4.73 1.39
C TYR A 46 4.61 -4.27 -0.05
N VAL A 47 4.94 -2.99 -0.24
CA VAL A 47 5.23 -2.41 -1.56
C VAL A 47 6.46 -3.09 -2.17
N GLU A 48 7.56 -3.20 -1.43
CA GLU A 48 8.78 -3.89 -1.88
C GLU A 48 8.49 -5.34 -2.30
N GLN A 49 7.66 -6.05 -1.53
CA GLN A 49 7.25 -7.41 -1.87
C GLN A 49 6.45 -7.45 -3.17
N GLN A 50 5.50 -6.54 -3.38
CA GLN A 50 4.74 -6.45 -4.63
C GLN A 50 5.64 -6.10 -5.82
N GLU A 51 6.62 -5.20 -5.65
CA GLU A 51 7.61 -4.87 -6.69
C GLU A 51 8.46 -6.08 -7.08
N ALA A 52 8.91 -6.86 -6.09
CA ALA A 52 9.68 -8.07 -6.33
C ALA A 52 8.86 -9.13 -7.08
N LEU A 53 7.60 -9.34 -6.71
CA LEU A 53 6.70 -10.31 -7.36
C LEU A 53 6.36 -9.89 -8.79
N TYR A 54 6.06 -8.62 -9.03
CA TYR A 54 5.86 -8.08 -10.38
C TYR A 54 7.11 -8.24 -11.24
N SER A 55 8.28 -7.90 -10.71
CA SER A 55 9.56 -8.03 -11.42
C SER A 55 9.85 -9.49 -11.77
N LYS A 56 9.54 -10.41 -10.84
CA LYS A 56 9.65 -11.85 -11.06
C LYS A 56 8.72 -12.33 -12.17
N LEU A 57 7.44 -11.94 -12.16
CA LEU A 57 6.49 -12.29 -13.24
C LEU A 57 7.03 -11.85 -14.61
N LYS A 58 7.51 -10.60 -14.70
CA LYS A 58 8.10 -10.07 -15.93
C LYS A 58 9.33 -10.85 -16.36
N ALA A 59 10.21 -11.19 -15.43
CA ALA A 59 11.39 -12.00 -15.70
C ALA A 59 11.04 -13.42 -16.19
N ASP A 60 10.05 -14.06 -15.55
CA ASP A 60 9.60 -15.41 -15.91
C ASP A 60 8.91 -15.43 -17.30
N ILE A 61 8.23 -14.35 -17.68
CA ILE A 61 7.74 -14.13 -19.05
C ILE A 61 8.91 -14.03 -20.03
N ASN A 62 9.86 -13.14 -19.77
CA ASN A 62 10.96 -12.85 -20.69
C ASN A 62 11.91 -14.03 -20.88
N SER A 63 12.08 -14.85 -19.84
CA SER A 63 12.93 -16.05 -19.85
C SER A 63 12.21 -17.31 -20.35
N GLY A 64 10.91 -17.24 -20.64
CA GLY A 64 10.12 -18.40 -21.09
C GLY A 64 9.86 -19.44 -19.99
N VAL A 65 10.03 -19.06 -18.71
CA VAL A 65 9.67 -19.89 -17.55
C VAL A 65 8.16 -19.93 -17.38
N LEU A 66 7.47 -18.82 -17.66
CA LEU A 66 6.00 -18.81 -17.70
C LEU A 66 5.52 -19.61 -18.91
N ARG A 67 4.62 -20.58 -18.67
CA ARG A 67 4.11 -21.49 -19.70
C ARG A 67 2.58 -21.55 -19.66
N PRO A 68 1.92 -21.79 -20.80
CA PRO A 68 0.48 -22.04 -20.83
C PRO A 68 0.09 -23.28 -20.01
N GLY A 69 -1.17 -23.33 -19.58
CA GLY A 69 -1.76 -24.45 -18.83
C GLY A 69 -1.65 -24.33 -17.31
N ILE A 70 -0.88 -23.37 -16.78
CA ILE A 70 -0.81 -23.09 -15.34
C ILE A 70 -2.16 -22.52 -14.88
N THR A 71 -2.69 -23.04 -13.78
CA THR A 71 -3.96 -22.55 -13.22
C THR A 71 -3.81 -21.15 -12.64
N LYS A 72 -4.88 -20.36 -12.71
CA LYS A 72 -4.95 -19.02 -12.11
C LYS A 72 -4.50 -19.03 -10.65
N HIS A 73 -4.99 -19.99 -9.86
CA HIS A 73 -4.61 -20.12 -8.45
C HIS A 73 -3.09 -20.19 -8.25
N VAL A 74 -2.38 -21.02 -9.03
CA VAL A 74 -0.92 -21.14 -8.94
C VAL A 74 -0.21 -19.86 -9.39
N ILE A 75 -0.77 -19.13 -10.36
CA ILE A 75 -0.25 -17.82 -10.77
C ILE A 75 -0.37 -16.82 -9.62
N LEU A 76 -1.54 -16.74 -8.97
CA LEU A 76 -1.80 -15.79 -7.87
C LEU A 76 -0.93 -16.09 -6.64
N GLU A 77 -0.76 -17.37 -6.30
CA GLU A 77 0.14 -17.77 -5.21
C GLU A 77 1.60 -17.40 -5.49
N ARG A 78 2.01 -17.42 -6.77
CA ARG A 78 3.41 -17.18 -7.15
C ARG A 78 3.75 -15.71 -7.35
N TYR A 79 2.81 -14.91 -7.85
CA TYR A 79 3.08 -13.55 -8.32
C TYR A 79 2.18 -12.48 -7.71
N SER A 80 1.41 -12.82 -6.67
CA SER A 80 0.36 -12.02 -6.03
C SER A 80 -0.89 -11.76 -6.87
N ASP A 81 -1.84 -11.05 -6.27
CA ASP A 81 -3.11 -10.71 -6.88
C ASP A 81 -2.95 -9.62 -7.96
N PRO A 82 -3.67 -9.73 -9.08
CA PRO A 82 -3.72 -8.70 -10.09
C PRO A 82 -4.43 -7.45 -9.56
N ILE A 83 -4.13 -6.31 -10.18
CA ILE A 83 -4.80 -5.05 -9.89
C ILE A 83 -6.27 -5.11 -10.32
N PHE A 84 -6.54 -5.85 -11.40
CA PHE A 84 -7.86 -5.97 -11.99
C PHE A 84 -7.97 -7.26 -12.81
N CYS A 85 -9.15 -7.88 -12.81
CA CYS A 85 -9.50 -8.93 -13.78
C CYS A 85 -10.84 -8.59 -14.43
N ASN A 86 -10.94 -8.83 -15.73
CA ASN A 86 -12.17 -8.76 -16.51
C ASN A 86 -12.62 -10.17 -16.90
N ASP A 87 -13.75 -10.62 -16.36
CA ASP A 87 -14.41 -11.91 -16.63
C ASP A 87 -15.32 -11.88 -17.86
N GLN A 88 -15.45 -10.73 -18.52
CA GLN A 88 -16.18 -10.55 -19.77
C GLN A 88 -15.32 -9.75 -20.77
N PRO A 89 -14.20 -10.32 -21.24
CA PRO A 89 -13.36 -9.65 -22.23
C PRO A 89 -14.13 -9.47 -23.54
N GLN A 90 -14.09 -8.26 -24.11
CA GLN A 90 -14.56 -7.98 -25.47
C GLN A 90 -13.56 -8.46 -26.54
N GLU A 91 -12.80 -9.52 -26.25
CA GLU A 91 -11.84 -10.07 -27.21
C GLU A 91 -12.54 -10.98 -28.22
N GLU A 92 -12.01 -11.00 -29.44
CA GLU A 92 -12.54 -11.84 -30.53
C GLU A 92 -12.30 -13.34 -30.29
N ASP A 93 -11.38 -13.70 -29.39
CA ASP A 93 -11.10 -15.09 -29.05
C ASP A 93 -12.11 -15.64 -28.03
N ALA A 94 -13.05 -16.44 -28.53
CA ALA A 94 -14.08 -17.11 -27.75
C ALA A 94 -13.55 -18.12 -26.70
N ASN A 95 -12.25 -18.40 -26.67
CA ASN A 95 -11.63 -19.29 -25.67
C ASN A 95 -11.18 -18.56 -24.41
N ILE A 96 -11.02 -17.23 -24.45
CA ILE A 96 -10.61 -16.45 -23.30
C ILE A 96 -11.84 -16.17 -22.44
N ALA A 97 -11.77 -16.58 -21.17
CA ALA A 97 -12.80 -16.34 -20.18
C ALA A 97 -12.48 -15.15 -19.28
N GLU A 98 -11.19 -14.89 -19.04
CA GLU A 98 -10.78 -13.82 -18.12
C GLU A 98 -9.43 -13.22 -18.50
N ILE A 99 -9.30 -11.91 -18.36
CA ILE A 99 -8.02 -11.19 -18.55
C ILE A 99 -7.68 -10.46 -17.26
N CYS A 100 -6.51 -10.75 -16.69
CA CYS A 100 -6.02 -10.10 -15.48
C CYS A 100 -4.84 -9.17 -15.77
N LEU A 101 -4.88 -7.98 -15.18
CA LEU A 101 -3.87 -6.92 -15.30
C LEU A 101 -2.99 -6.87 -14.06
N PHE A 102 -1.68 -6.97 -14.30
CA PHE A 102 -0.62 -6.73 -13.32
C PHE A 102 0.14 -5.46 -13.68
N ARG A 103 0.50 -4.65 -12.68
CA ARG A 103 1.39 -3.50 -12.82
C ARG A 103 2.33 -3.36 -11.63
N HIS A 104 3.37 -2.56 -11.82
CA HIS A 104 4.21 -2.10 -10.73
C HIS A 104 3.38 -1.29 -9.72
N PRO A 105 3.57 -1.51 -8.40
CA PRO A 105 2.75 -0.87 -7.36
C PRO A 105 2.99 0.64 -7.18
N THR A 106 4.13 1.16 -7.63
CA THR A 106 4.50 2.59 -7.48
C THR A 106 4.71 3.31 -8.81
N ALA A 107 5.06 2.57 -9.87
CA ALA A 107 5.48 3.10 -11.16
C ALA A 107 4.36 3.00 -12.22
N TYR A 108 3.12 3.36 -11.84
CA TYR A 108 1.92 3.12 -12.65
C TYR A 108 1.98 3.69 -14.07
N PHE A 109 2.65 4.83 -14.26
CA PHE A 109 2.71 5.56 -15.52
C PHE A 109 4.00 5.33 -16.31
N THR A 110 4.97 4.62 -15.74
CA THR A 110 6.30 4.43 -16.34
C THR A 110 6.68 2.97 -16.50
N SER A 111 5.93 2.04 -15.89
CA SER A 111 6.17 0.60 -15.98
C SER A 111 5.21 -0.08 -16.94
N ASP A 112 5.67 -1.16 -17.57
CA ASP A 112 4.86 -1.96 -18.47
C ASP A 112 3.62 -2.55 -17.77
N LYS A 113 2.56 -2.75 -18.55
CA LYS A 113 1.39 -3.50 -18.14
C LYS A 113 1.57 -4.96 -18.56
N ILE A 114 1.22 -5.88 -17.68
CA ILE A 114 1.22 -7.31 -17.99
C ILE A 114 -0.22 -7.79 -17.94
N TYR A 115 -0.71 -8.27 -19.07
CA TYR A 115 -2.03 -8.89 -19.20
C TYR A 115 -1.85 -10.40 -19.26
N LEU A 116 -2.52 -11.14 -18.39
CA LEU A 116 -2.57 -12.60 -18.39
C LEU A 116 -3.96 -13.04 -18.82
N HIS A 117 -4.04 -13.89 -19.84
CA HIS A 117 -5.29 -14.36 -20.43
C HIS A 117 -5.54 -15.78 -19.96
N PHE A 118 -6.72 -16.02 -19.39
CA PHE A 118 -7.14 -17.31 -18.87
C PHE A 118 -8.26 -17.89 -19.71
N ASP A 119 -8.17 -19.19 -19.98
CA ASP A 119 -9.21 -19.93 -20.67
C ASP A 119 -10.43 -20.20 -19.77
N LYS A 120 -11.46 -20.83 -20.33
CA LYS A 120 -12.67 -21.25 -19.60
C LYS A 120 -12.43 -22.23 -18.44
N ASN A 121 -11.25 -22.83 -18.37
CA ASN A 121 -10.82 -23.70 -17.28
C ASN A 121 -9.93 -22.96 -16.26
N TYR A 122 -9.85 -21.63 -16.35
CA TYR A 122 -8.97 -20.77 -15.55
C TYR A 122 -7.50 -21.18 -15.65
N LYS A 123 -7.06 -21.61 -16.83
CA LYS A 123 -5.66 -21.88 -17.15
C LYS A 123 -5.09 -20.78 -18.02
N LEU A 124 -3.87 -20.37 -17.74
CA LEU A 124 -3.14 -19.40 -18.53
C LEU A 124 -3.02 -19.91 -19.97
N CYS A 125 -3.55 -19.16 -20.94
CA CYS A 125 -3.45 -19.51 -22.35
C CYS A 125 -2.54 -18.56 -23.13
N ALA A 126 -2.48 -17.28 -22.74
CA ALA A 126 -1.65 -16.27 -23.37
C ALA A 126 -1.28 -15.15 -22.38
N TRP A 127 -0.35 -14.29 -22.79
CA TRP A 127 0.00 -13.07 -22.07
C TRP A 127 0.49 -11.99 -23.03
N GLN A 128 0.33 -10.74 -22.60
CA GLN A 128 0.82 -9.57 -23.32
C GLN A 128 1.56 -8.63 -22.38
N VAL A 129 2.74 -8.18 -22.78
CA VAL A 129 3.50 -7.11 -22.11
C VAL A 129 3.42 -5.88 -23.00
N GLY A 130 2.86 -4.78 -22.49
CA GLY A 130 2.65 -3.55 -23.26
C GLY A 130 3.19 -2.32 -22.53
N PRO A 131 3.76 -1.34 -23.26
CA PRO A 131 4.19 -0.08 -22.67
C PRO A 131 2.99 0.74 -22.17
N VAL A 132 3.26 1.73 -21.33
CA VAL A 132 2.26 2.75 -20.97
C VAL A 132 2.05 3.65 -22.20
N GLN A 133 0.83 3.60 -22.77
CA GLN A 133 0.34 4.56 -23.75
C GLN A 133 -0.14 5.83 -23.05
#